data_AF-A0A8H8VKL5-F1
#
_entry.id   AF-A0A8H8VKL5-F1
#
_cell.length_a   1.000
_cell.length_b   1.000
_cell.length_c   1.000
_cell.angle_alpha   90.00
_cell.angle_beta   90.00
_cell.angle_gamma   90.00
#
_symmetry.space_group_name_H-M   'P 1'
#
loop_
_entity.id
_entity.type
_entity.pdbx_description
1 polymer ?
#
loop_
_entity_poly.entity_id
_entity_poly.type
_entity_poly.pdbx_seq_one_letter_code
_entity_poly.pdbx_strand_id
1 'polypeptide(L)'
;MEYVEREDTGGSYWFEPELASENENSDPTTSCLEAITPMLSMMILVACNQDLLCFSEVAERVPQDAMYGIHRRVFFMFHHIRSKLKRKAIRTMAESMDIRGVCKPGYPGFLYVEGEDSSIRLYVKEIKRMKWQSVEIRRNVQETIPDDVCKNKSCKKETGRLGGPFTVIEVDTSEEMSKILRAAGLGEFLRKAMTGSHD
;
A
#
# COMPACT_ATOMS: atom_id res chain seq x y z
N MET A 1 -33.05 14.23 25.17
CA MET A 1 -33.52 13.47 24.00
C MET A 1 -32.71 12.18 23.96
N GLU A 2 -33.16 11.23 24.76
CA GLU A 2 -32.76 9.83 24.68
C GLU A 2 -33.32 9.23 23.39
N TYR A 3 -32.51 8.43 22.69
CA TYR A 3 -33.03 7.45 21.75
C TYR A 3 -32.26 6.14 21.95
N VAL A 4 -33.08 5.13 22.20
CA VAL A 4 -32.81 3.78 22.68
C VAL A 4 -32.26 2.88 21.57
N GLU A 5 -31.33 2.01 21.95
CA GLU A 5 -30.76 0.93 21.14
C GLU A 5 -31.81 -0.14 20.79
N ARG A 6 -31.74 -0.71 19.59
CA ARG A 6 -32.36 -1.99 19.25
C ARG A 6 -31.29 -2.94 18.76
N GLU A 7 -31.15 -4.03 19.49
CA GLU A 7 -30.59 -5.29 19.00
C GLU A 7 -31.66 -6.06 18.22
N ASP A 8 -31.25 -6.78 17.18
CA ASP A 8 -31.91 -7.98 16.66
C ASP A 8 -30.92 -8.67 15.70
N THR A 9 -30.28 -9.76 16.10
CA THR A 9 -30.71 -11.17 16.04
C THR A 9 -30.62 -11.82 14.65
N GLY A 10 -29.85 -12.92 14.58
CA GLY A 10 -30.16 -14.06 13.73
C GLY A 10 -29.30 -14.28 12.48
N GLY A 11 -28.71 -15.47 12.36
CA GLY A 11 -28.46 -16.07 11.03
C GLY A 11 -27.14 -16.79 10.84
N SER A 12 -26.94 -17.89 11.56
CA SER A 12 -26.03 -18.99 11.18
C SER A 12 -26.43 -19.60 9.82
N TYR A 13 -25.48 -20.21 9.10
CA TYR A 13 -25.46 -21.63 8.76
C TYR A 13 -24.53 -21.92 7.58
N TRP A 14 -23.71 -22.93 7.82
CA TRP A 14 -22.76 -23.60 6.95
C TRP A 14 -23.43 -24.27 5.75
N PHE A 15 -22.76 -24.30 4.59
CA PHE A 15 -23.09 -25.18 3.48
C PHE A 15 -21.82 -25.58 2.70
N GLU A 16 -21.28 -26.75 3.04
CA GLU A 16 -20.71 -27.78 2.14
C GLU A 16 -21.68 -28.98 2.25
N PRO A 17 -21.82 -29.92 1.29
CA PRO A 17 -20.79 -30.57 0.46
C PRO A 17 -21.26 -30.70 -1.03
N GLU A 18 -20.65 -31.40 -2.00
CA GLU A 18 -20.40 -32.84 -2.09
C GLU A 18 -19.66 -33.23 -3.39
N LEU A 19 -19.08 -34.43 -3.35
CA LEU A 19 -18.17 -35.13 -4.26
C LEU A 19 -18.81 -35.59 -5.58
N ALA A 20 -18.00 -35.76 -6.63
CA ALA A 20 -18.15 -36.85 -7.60
C ALA A 20 -16.86 -37.14 -8.41
N SER A 21 -16.33 -38.36 -8.20
CA SER A 21 -15.95 -39.40 -9.19
C SER A 21 -14.89 -39.08 -10.26
N GLU A 22 -13.72 -39.71 -10.19
CA GLU A 22 -13.34 -40.96 -10.89
C GLU A 22 -13.25 -40.84 -12.42
N ASN A 23 -12.04 -40.97 -12.97
CA ASN A 23 -11.84 -41.89 -14.09
C ASN A 23 -10.40 -42.41 -14.14
N GLU A 24 -10.31 -43.74 -14.21
CA GLU A 24 -9.12 -44.57 -14.32
C GLU A 24 -8.67 -44.72 -15.80
N ASN A 25 -7.54 -45.42 -15.96
CA ASN A 25 -6.93 -45.98 -17.18
C ASN A 25 -6.04 -44.99 -17.97
N SER A 26 -4.81 -45.32 -18.35
CA SER A 26 -4.15 -46.63 -18.49
C SER A 26 -2.66 -46.45 -18.81
N ASP A 27 -1.83 -47.30 -18.20
CA ASP A 27 -0.44 -47.68 -18.56
C ASP A 27 -0.32 -48.15 -20.04
N PRO A 28 0.88 -48.26 -20.70
CA PRO A 28 2.05 -48.98 -20.13
C PRO A 28 3.49 -48.61 -20.62
N THR A 29 4.46 -48.83 -19.71
CA THR A 29 5.79 -49.51 -19.85
C THR A 29 6.81 -49.18 -20.96
N THR A 30 8.10 -49.31 -20.58
CA THR A 30 9.28 -49.75 -21.40
C THR A 30 10.09 -48.57 -22.01
N SER A 31 11.42 -48.45 -21.99
CA SER A 31 12.58 -49.16 -21.42
C SER A 31 13.86 -48.38 -21.82
N CYS A 32 14.86 -48.42 -20.92
CA CYS A 32 16.31 -48.52 -21.13
C CYS A 32 17.07 -47.75 -22.23
N LEU A 33 17.94 -46.84 -21.77
CA LEU A 33 19.41 -46.82 -21.94
C LEU A 33 20.03 -47.27 -23.28
N GLU A 34 20.60 -46.31 -24.03
CA GLU A 34 21.87 -46.35 -24.79
C GLU A 34 22.28 -44.88 -25.03
N ALA A 35 23.50 -44.45 -25.35
CA ALA A 35 24.86 -44.72 -24.90
C ALA A 35 25.71 -43.49 -25.32
N ILE A 36 26.61 -43.08 -24.43
CA ILE A 36 27.94 -42.43 -24.58
C ILE A 36 28.34 -41.76 -25.93
N THR A 37 28.83 -40.52 -25.77
CA THR A 37 29.49 -39.48 -26.63
C THR A 37 30.77 -39.93 -27.41
N PRO A 38 31.63 -39.10 -28.09
CA PRO A 38 31.70 -37.62 -28.26
C PRO A 38 32.21 -37.02 -29.63
N MET A 39 32.03 -35.69 -29.74
CA MET A 39 32.91 -34.61 -30.26
C MET A 39 33.74 -34.70 -31.57
N LEU A 40 33.61 -33.57 -32.30
CA LEU A 40 34.66 -32.75 -32.95
C LEU A 40 34.86 -32.90 -34.46
N SER A 41 34.39 -31.90 -35.24
CA SER A 41 35.27 -31.18 -36.20
C SER A 41 34.58 -29.95 -36.83
N MET A 42 35.23 -28.79 -36.64
CA MET A 42 35.29 -27.56 -37.47
C MET A 42 34.00 -26.80 -37.79
N MET A 43 33.67 -25.71 -37.09
CA MET A 43 34.20 -24.33 -37.30
C MET A 43 34.26 -23.87 -38.76
N ILE A 44 33.27 -23.07 -39.19
CA ILE A 44 33.48 -21.75 -39.83
C ILE A 44 32.36 -20.82 -39.35
N LEU A 45 32.75 -19.83 -38.53
CA LEU A 45 32.02 -18.59 -38.29
C LEU A 45 32.11 -17.71 -39.54
N VAL A 46 31.00 -17.19 -40.06
CA VAL A 46 30.81 -15.76 -40.38
C VAL A 46 29.31 -15.46 -40.37
N ALA A 47 28.94 -14.43 -39.62
CA ALA A 47 27.61 -13.90 -39.37
C ALA A 47 26.91 -13.34 -40.62
N CYS A 48 25.57 -13.46 -40.68
CA CYS A 48 24.69 -12.32 -40.98
C CYS A 48 23.21 -12.69 -40.72
N ASN A 49 22.61 -12.02 -39.74
CA ASN A 49 21.20 -11.63 -39.59
C ASN A 49 20.07 -12.64 -39.84
N GLN A 50 19.37 -13.06 -38.78
CA GLN A 50 18.14 -12.36 -38.33
C GLN A 50 17.63 -12.94 -36.99
N ASP A 51 17.76 -12.13 -35.95
CA ASP A 51 16.84 -11.95 -34.80
C ASP A 51 16.08 -13.17 -34.26
N LEU A 52 16.76 -14.04 -33.50
CA LEU A 52 16.05 -14.85 -32.50
C LEU A 52 16.91 -15.31 -31.32
N LEU A 53 17.71 -14.45 -30.70
CA LEU A 53 18.27 -14.70 -29.36
C LEU A 53 18.53 -13.37 -28.64
N CYS A 54 17.63 -12.97 -27.73
CA CYS A 54 17.99 -12.30 -26.46
C CYS A 54 16.76 -11.97 -25.58
N PHE A 55 15.83 -12.93 -25.39
CA PHE A 55 14.86 -12.81 -24.30
C PHE A 55 15.45 -13.38 -23.00
N SER A 56 16.59 -12.84 -22.58
CA SER A 56 17.20 -13.15 -21.29
C SER A 56 17.91 -11.92 -20.73
N GLU A 57 17.15 -10.83 -20.56
CA GLU A 57 17.49 -9.61 -19.82
C GLU A 57 16.14 -9.03 -19.38
N VAL A 58 15.78 -8.83 -18.13
CA VAL A 58 16.51 -8.74 -16.87
C VAL A 58 15.54 -9.23 -15.80
N ALA A 59 15.66 -10.49 -15.36
CA ALA A 59 15.15 -10.81 -14.03
C ALA A 59 16.14 -10.14 -13.07
N GLU A 60 15.88 -8.88 -12.71
CA GLU A 60 16.59 -8.21 -11.64
C GLU A 60 16.54 -9.19 -10.46
N ARG A 61 17.70 -9.75 -10.11
CA ARG A 61 17.81 -10.56 -8.90
C ARG A 61 17.62 -9.59 -7.75
N VAL A 62 16.38 -9.40 -7.35
CA VAL A 62 16.03 -8.74 -6.10
C VAL A 62 16.82 -9.47 -5.01
N PRO A 63 17.68 -8.78 -4.24
CA PRO A 63 18.42 -9.40 -3.14
C PRO A 63 17.42 -10.11 -2.23
N GLN A 64 17.55 -11.43 -2.06
CA GLN A 64 16.60 -12.26 -1.31
C GLN A 64 16.55 -11.92 0.20
N ASP A 65 17.42 -11.01 0.66
CA ASP A 65 17.52 -10.57 2.05
C ASP A 65 17.05 -9.12 2.27
N ALA A 66 16.48 -8.45 1.24
CA ALA A 66 15.88 -7.14 1.42
C ALA A 66 14.56 -7.28 2.19
N MET A 67 14.60 -7.02 3.50
CA MET A 67 13.37 -6.80 4.27
C MET A 67 12.65 -5.60 3.65
N TYR A 68 11.33 -5.68 3.53
CA TYR A 68 10.52 -4.60 2.96
C TYR A 68 9.41 -4.22 3.93
N GLY A 69 9.29 -2.91 4.19
CA GLY A 69 8.18 -2.31 4.92
C GLY A 69 7.03 -2.00 3.98
N ILE A 70 5.80 -2.21 4.44
CA ILE A 70 4.61 -1.76 3.71
C ILE A 70 4.18 -0.41 4.29
N HIS A 71 4.17 0.62 3.44
CA HIS A 71 3.68 1.95 3.78
C HIS A 71 2.37 2.26 3.09
N ARG A 72 1.54 3.06 3.76
CA ARG A 72 0.27 3.53 3.20
C ARG A 72 0.17 5.05 3.29
N ARG A 73 -0.43 5.64 2.26
CA ARG A 73 -0.75 7.08 2.17
C ARG A 73 -2.23 7.26 1.90
N VAL A 74 -2.88 8.11 2.70
CA VAL A 74 -4.32 8.34 2.60
C VAL A 74 -4.61 9.83 2.55
N PHE A 75 -5.49 10.22 1.63
CA PHE A 75 -6.04 11.57 1.56
C PHE A 75 -7.55 11.53 1.83
N PHE A 76 -7.96 12.25 2.86
CA PHE A 76 -9.35 12.44 3.22
C PHE A 76 -9.84 13.81 2.81
N MET A 77 -11.08 13.85 2.36
CA MET A 77 -11.86 15.06 2.21
C MET A 77 -13.03 15.02 3.21
N PHE A 78 -13.20 16.11 3.93
CA PHE A 78 -14.30 16.31 4.86
C PHE A 78 -15.14 17.49 4.39
N HIS A 79 -16.44 17.44 4.66
CA HIS A 79 -17.27 18.62 4.49
C HIS A 79 -16.73 19.79 5.34
N HIS A 80 -16.38 19.55 6.60
CA HIS A 80 -15.54 20.47 7.39
C HIS A 80 -14.94 19.80 8.63
N ILE A 81 -13.84 20.37 9.15
CA ILE A 81 -13.23 19.98 10.43
C ILE A 81 -13.23 21.17 11.39
N ARG A 82 -14.39 21.47 11.99
CA ARG A 82 -14.56 22.64 12.91
C ARG A 82 -14.24 22.31 14.36
N SER A 83 -14.61 21.11 14.82
CA SER A 83 -14.50 20.71 16.22
C SER A 83 -13.05 20.71 16.69
N LYS A 84 -12.76 21.47 17.76
CA LYS A 84 -11.46 21.49 18.43
C LYS A 84 -11.10 20.11 19.01
N LEU A 85 -12.09 19.37 19.52
CA LEU A 85 -11.91 18.02 20.04
C LEU A 85 -11.44 17.05 18.95
N LYS A 86 -12.06 17.11 17.77
CA LYS A 86 -11.65 16.26 16.63
C LYS A 86 -10.26 16.60 16.13
N ARG A 87 -9.91 17.88 16.04
CA ARG A 87 -8.55 18.33 15.69
C ARG A 87 -7.51 17.80 16.67
N LYS A 88 -7.78 17.91 17.97
CA LYS A 88 -6.92 17.33 19.01
C LYS A 88 -6.80 15.81 18.86
N ALA A 89 -7.91 15.10 18.63
CA ALA A 89 -7.91 13.66 18.44
C ALA A 89 -7.09 13.24 17.20
N ILE A 90 -7.25 13.93 16.06
CA ILE A 90 -6.46 13.72 14.83
C ILE A 90 -4.96 13.75 15.15
N ARG A 91 -4.52 14.78 15.89
CA ARG A 91 -3.11 14.94 16.27
C ARG A 91 -2.64 13.87 17.25
N THR A 92 -3.33 13.70 18.38
CA THR A 92 -2.90 12.80 19.46
C THR A 92 -2.88 11.33 19.02
N MET A 93 -3.86 10.90 18.21
CA MET A 93 -3.84 9.55 17.64
C MET A 93 -2.67 9.35 16.69
N ALA A 94 -2.32 10.36 15.89
CA ALA A 94 -1.21 10.25 14.94
C ALA A 94 0.13 10.13 15.69
N GLU A 95 0.32 10.93 16.74
CA GLU A 95 1.50 10.83 17.63
C GLU A 95 1.61 9.45 18.29
N SER A 96 0.48 8.90 18.75
CA SER A 96 0.46 7.61 19.44
C SER A 96 0.72 6.42 18.52
N MET A 97 0.50 6.57 17.21
CA MET A 97 0.62 5.52 16.19
C MET A 97 1.83 5.72 15.26
N ASP A 98 2.74 6.63 15.59
CA ASP A 98 3.90 7.00 14.75
C ASP A 98 3.49 7.41 13.31
N ILE A 99 2.40 8.16 13.17
CA ILE A 99 1.87 8.63 11.88
C ILE A 99 2.27 10.09 11.64
N ARG A 100 2.60 10.40 10.39
CA ARG A 100 2.86 11.77 9.93
C ARG A 100 1.70 12.24 9.06
N GLY A 101 1.45 13.54 9.06
CA GLY A 101 0.43 14.09 8.18
C GLY A 101 0.29 15.59 8.21
N VAL A 102 -0.62 16.07 7.38
CA VAL A 102 -0.99 17.48 7.30
C VAL A 102 -2.50 17.58 7.32
N CYS A 103 -3.05 18.45 8.16
CA CYS A 103 -4.48 18.70 8.29
C CYS A 103 -4.78 20.16 7.99
N LYS A 104 -5.68 20.40 7.05
CA LYS A 104 -6.26 21.72 6.80
C LYS A 104 -7.67 21.72 7.38
N PRO A 105 -7.91 22.33 8.55
CA PRO A 105 -9.25 22.43 9.10
C PRO A 105 -10.11 23.48 8.37
N GLY A 106 -11.37 23.61 8.76
CA GLY A 106 -12.32 24.51 8.10
C GLY A 106 -13.10 23.82 6.97
N TYR A 107 -13.52 24.61 5.97
CA TYR A 107 -14.35 24.17 4.83
C TYR A 107 -13.63 24.45 3.50
N PRO A 108 -13.56 23.47 2.57
CA PRO A 108 -13.57 22.03 2.87
C PRO A 108 -12.43 21.68 3.84
N GLY A 109 -12.57 20.55 4.53
CA GLY A 109 -11.52 20.02 5.40
C GLY A 109 -10.69 18.98 4.67
N PHE A 110 -9.37 19.01 4.84
CA PHE A 110 -8.47 18.04 4.23
C PHE A 110 -7.56 17.42 5.27
N LEU A 111 -7.26 16.13 5.10
CA LEU A 111 -6.29 15.42 5.92
C LEU A 111 -5.49 14.48 5.02
N TYR A 112 -4.18 14.68 5.01
CA TYR A 112 -3.22 13.75 4.46
C TYR A 112 -2.49 13.04 5.60
N VAL A 113 -2.34 11.71 5.51
CA VAL A 113 -1.55 10.92 6.46
C VAL A 113 -0.73 9.86 5.75
N GLU A 114 0.45 9.57 6.31
CA GLU A 114 1.31 8.46 5.90
C GLU A 114 2.04 7.79 7.06
N GLY A 115 2.40 6.52 6.87
CA GLY A 115 3.10 5.70 7.85
C GLY A 115 3.04 4.23 7.46
N GLU A 116 3.37 3.36 8.42
CA GLU A 116 3.21 1.91 8.30
C GLU A 116 1.76 1.53 7.97
N ASP A 117 1.57 0.54 7.10
CA ASP A 117 0.25 0.08 6.66
C ASP A 117 -0.68 -0.26 7.83
N SER A 118 -0.16 -1.00 8.82
CA SER A 118 -0.90 -1.41 10.03
C SER A 118 -1.43 -0.21 10.80
N SER A 119 -0.55 0.75 11.11
CA SER A 119 -0.89 1.97 11.84
C SER A 119 -1.89 2.83 11.08
N ILE A 120 -1.69 3.02 9.77
CA ILE A 120 -2.59 3.85 8.96
C ILE A 120 -3.97 3.21 8.85
N ARG A 121 -4.10 1.88 8.72
CA ARG A 121 -5.41 1.20 8.70
C ARG A 121 -6.17 1.41 10.01
N LEU A 122 -5.50 1.28 11.15
CA LEU A 122 -6.09 1.55 12.46
C LEU A 122 -6.52 3.01 12.57
N TYR A 123 -5.65 3.94 12.17
CA TYR A 123 -5.96 5.37 12.18
C TYR A 123 -7.15 5.72 11.28
N VAL A 124 -7.23 5.16 10.07
CA VAL A 124 -8.35 5.33 9.14
C VAL A 124 -9.66 4.84 9.77
N LYS A 125 -9.62 3.69 10.46
CA LYS A 125 -10.78 3.13 11.19
C LYS A 125 -11.23 4.09 12.29
N GLU A 126 -10.32 4.61 13.09
CA GLU A 126 -10.63 5.55 14.17
C GLU A 126 -11.15 6.89 13.67
N ILE A 127 -10.57 7.43 12.59
CA ILE A 127 -11.08 8.62 11.93
C ILE A 127 -12.53 8.38 11.49
N LYS A 128 -12.81 7.29 10.76
CA LYS A 128 -14.18 6.99 10.30
C LYS A 128 -15.19 6.75 11.42
N ARG A 129 -14.74 6.27 12.60
CA ARG A 129 -15.60 6.05 13.78
C ARG A 129 -16.11 7.35 14.39
N MET A 130 -15.41 8.47 14.20
CA MET A 130 -15.88 9.76 14.69
C MET A 130 -17.12 10.22 13.91
N LYS A 131 -18.02 10.96 14.57
CA LYS A 131 -19.24 11.48 13.93
C LYS A 131 -18.93 12.64 12.98
N TRP A 132 -18.88 12.43 11.67
CA TRP A 132 -18.70 13.48 10.64
C TRP A 132 -20.01 13.78 9.91
N GLN A 133 -20.13 14.98 9.34
CA GLN A 133 -21.21 15.26 8.39
C GLN A 133 -20.99 14.52 7.07
N SER A 134 -19.74 14.53 6.59
CA SER A 134 -19.28 13.70 5.48
C SER A 134 -17.76 13.55 5.59
N VAL A 135 -17.28 12.35 5.33
CA VAL A 135 -15.86 11.99 5.22
C VAL A 135 -15.70 11.03 4.04
N GLU A 136 -14.81 11.37 3.13
CA GLU A 136 -14.50 10.59 1.95
C GLU A 136 -12.99 10.33 1.89
N ILE A 137 -12.59 9.10 1.54
CA ILE A 137 -11.20 8.82 1.18
C ILE A 137 -11.08 9.05 -0.33
N ARG A 138 -10.42 10.14 -0.71
CA ARG A 138 -10.23 10.52 -2.12
C ARG A 138 -9.11 9.72 -2.77
N ARG A 139 -8.11 9.33 -1.99
CA ARG A 139 -7.00 8.50 -2.47
C ARG A 139 -6.40 7.68 -1.34
N ASN A 140 -6.05 6.44 -1.66
CA ASN A 140 -5.47 5.48 -0.74
C ASN A 140 -4.47 4.62 -1.51
N VAL A 141 -3.18 4.79 -1.25
CA VAL A 141 -2.11 4.11 -1.98
C VAL A 141 -1.26 3.35 -0.98
N GLN A 142 -0.92 2.11 -1.35
CA GLN A 142 0.01 1.26 -0.61
C GLN A 142 1.28 1.13 -1.47
N GLU A 143 2.43 1.25 -0.83
CA GLU A 143 3.74 1.12 -1.47
C GLU A 143 4.65 0.24 -0.61
N THR A 144 5.45 -0.58 -1.28
CA THR A 144 6.51 -1.35 -0.64
C THR A 144 7.76 -0.49 -0.61
N ILE A 145 8.29 -0.25 0.58
CA ILE A 145 9.54 0.48 0.77
C ILE A 145 10.62 -0.54 1.14
N PRO A 146 11.74 -0.61 0.41
CA PRO A 146 12.85 -1.44 0.82
C PRO A 146 13.31 -0.95 2.21
N ASP A 147 13.41 -1.85 3.17
CA ASP A 147 13.94 -1.49 4.47
C ASP A 147 15.45 -1.25 4.28
N ASP A 148 15.82 0.02 4.25
CA ASP A 148 17.21 0.40 4.46
C ASP A 148 17.60 -0.19 5.80
N VAL A 149 18.42 -1.25 5.80
CA VAL A 149 18.81 -1.99 7.01
C VAL A 149 19.55 -1.03 7.95
N CYS A 150 18.79 -0.33 8.78
CA CYS A 150 19.26 0.47 9.89
C CYS A 150 19.74 -0.54 10.93
N LYS A 151 21.00 -1.01 10.82
CA LYS A 151 21.60 -1.95 11.77
C LYS A 151 21.67 -1.42 13.21
N ASN A 152 21.22 -0.19 13.46
CA ASN A 152 21.08 0.44 14.76
C ASN A 152 19.59 0.69 15.08
N LYS A 153 19.08 -0.05 16.07
CA LYS A 153 17.71 0.04 16.64
C LYS A 153 17.30 1.43 17.17
N SER A 154 18.16 2.45 17.03
CA SER A 154 17.89 3.83 17.46
C SER A 154 17.45 4.75 16.32
N CYS A 155 17.46 4.30 15.06
CA CYS A 155 16.97 5.10 13.93
C CYS A 155 15.59 4.63 13.49
N LYS A 156 14.52 5.09 14.17
CA LYS A 156 13.20 5.29 13.54
C LYS A 156 13.29 6.46 12.52
N LYS A 157 14.30 6.45 11.64
CA LYS A 157 14.52 7.52 10.69
C LYS A 157 13.66 7.27 9.46
N GLU A 158 12.75 8.20 9.23
CA GLU A 158 12.47 8.73 7.89
C GLU A 158 11.75 7.78 6.92
N THR A 159 11.08 6.74 7.40
CA THR A 159 10.18 5.96 6.55
C THR A 159 8.92 6.76 6.24
N GLY A 160 8.90 7.47 5.11
CA GLY A 160 7.81 8.35 4.67
C GLY A 160 8.33 9.55 3.87
N ARG A 161 7.51 10.11 2.97
CA ARG A 161 7.95 11.27 2.16
C ARG A 161 7.92 12.58 2.94
N LEU A 162 7.01 12.72 3.91
CA LEU A 162 7.03 13.80 4.87
C LEU A 162 8.15 13.60 5.90
N GLY A 163 9.12 14.50 5.89
CA GLY A 163 10.06 14.68 6.99
C GLY A 163 9.39 15.25 8.25
N GLY A 164 10.13 15.34 9.35
CA GLY A 164 9.68 15.97 10.59
C GLY A 164 9.13 15.01 11.65
N PRO A 165 8.46 15.53 12.70
CA PRO A 165 7.96 14.75 13.81
C PRO A 165 6.79 13.84 13.42
N PHE A 166 6.61 12.73 14.16
CA PHE A 166 5.44 11.86 14.05
C PHE A 166 4.20 12.54 14.65
N THR A 167 3.59 13.44 13.87
CA THR A 167 2.36 14.11 14.23
C THR A 167 1.68 14.64 12.97
N VAL A 168 0.46 15.16 13.14
CA VAL A 168 -0.27 15.87 12.09
C VAL A 168 -0.11 17.37 12.28
N ILE A 169 0.52 18.01 11.29
CA ILE A 169 0.72 19.46 11.25
C ILE A 169 -0.59 20.10 10.80
N GLU A 170 -1.11 21.05 11.58
CA GLU A 170 -2.27 21.86 11.17
C GLU A 170 -1.81 23.04 10.30
N VAL A 171 -2.49 23.27 9.19
CA VAL A 171 -2.23 24.38 8.25
C VAL A 171 -3.53 25.11 7.94
N ASP A 172 -3.48 26.42 7.72
CA ASP A 172 -4.71 27.21 7.56
C ASP A 172 -5.23 27.18 6.11
N THR A 173 -4.32 27.07 5.15
CA THR A 173 -4.63 27.22 3.72
C THR A 173 -4.37 25.93 2.93
N SER A 174 -5.16 25.70 1.87
CA SER A 174 -4.91 24.60 0.94
C SER A 174 -3.59 24.76 0.20
N GLU A 175 -3.17 26.00 0.00
CA GLU A 175 -1.94 26.38 -0.70
C GLU A 175 -0.73 25.94 0.11
N GLU A 176 -0.76 26.15 1.44
CA GLU A 176 0.28 25.70 2.36
C GLU A 176 0.36 24.17 2.42
N MET A 177 -0.77 23.47 2.57
CA MET A 177 -0.81 22.01 2.47
C MET A 177 -0.19 21.52 1.17
N SER A 178 -0.59 22.14 0.06
CA SER A 178 -0.12 21.76 -1.27
C SER A 178 1.37 22.04 -1.46
N LYS A 179 1.90 23.11 -0.86
CA LYS A 179 3.32 23.43 -0.85
C LYS A 179 4.13 22.37 -0.10
N ILE A 180 3.65 21.97 1.09
CA ILE A 180 4.29 20.91 1.90
C ILE A 180 4.31 19.58 1.13
N LEU A 181 3.18 19.17 0.56
CA LEU A 181 3.09 17.91 -0.18
C LEU A 181 3.93 17.94 -1.46
N ARG A 182 3.96 19.05 -2.20
CA ARG A 182 4.83 19.19 -3.38
C ARG A 182 6.31 19.13 -3.03
N ALA A 183 6.73 19.79 -1.95
CA ALA A 183 8.11 19.74 -1.47
C ALA A 183 8.54 18.31 -1.09
N ALA A 184 7.59 17.48 -0.61
CA ALA A 184 7.80 16.06 -0.33
C ALA A 184 7.63 15.14 -1.57
N GLY A 185 7.50 15.70 -2.78
CA GLY A 185 7.31 14.90 -4.00
C GLY A 185 5.94 14.21 -4.10
N LEU A 186 4.93 14.65 -3.33
CA LEU A 186 3.56 14.12 -3.32
C LEU A 186 2.60 14.97 -4.17
N GLY A 187 3.13 15.83 -5.05
CA GLY A 187 2.32 16.73 -5.88
C GLY A 187 1.35 15.99 -6.81
N GLU A 188 1.80 14.90 -7.44
CA GLU A 188 0.95 14.09 -8.31
C GLU A 188 -0.12 13.35 -7.52
N PHE A 189 0.25 12.77 -6.38
CA PHE A 189 -0.68 12.13 -5.46
C PHE A 189 -1.82 13.07 -5.06
N LEU A 190 -1.48 14.32 -4.68
CA LEU A 190 -2.45 15.35 -4.35
C LEU A 190 -3.33 15.71 -5.55
N ARG A 191 -2.76 15.90 -6.74
CA ARG A 191 -3.51 16.21 -7.97
C ARG A 191 -4.54 15.13 -8.27
N LYS A 192 -4.17 13.86 -8.18
CA LYS A 192 -5.08 12.72 -8.38
C LYS A 192 -6.17 12.68 -7.31
N ALA A 193 -5.80 12.88 -6.04
CA ALA A 193 -6.77 12.96 -4.94
C ALA A 193 -7.79 14.10 -5.12
N MET A 194 -7.39 15.25 -5.66
CA MET A 194 -8.30 16.38 -5.88
C MET A 194 -9.21 16.19 -7.10
N THR A 195 -8.73 15.52 -8.16
CA THR A 195 -9.49 15.33 -9.41
C THR A 195 -10.43 14.12 -9.39
N GLY A 196 -10.25 13.18 -8.45
CA GLY A 196 -11.14 12.02 -8.30
C GLY A 196 -11.01 10.98 -9.39
N SER A 197 -9.85 10.94 -10.05
CA SER A 197 -9.47 9.81 -10.89
C SER A 197 -9.27 8.59 -9.99
N HIS A 198 -10.23 7.67 -10.03
CA HIS A 198 -10.04 6.30 -9.58
C HIS A 198 -9.17 5.63 -10.66
N ASP A 199 -7.90 5.35 -10.30
CA ASP A 199 -7.03 4.48 -11.10
C ASP A 199 -7.47 3.02 -10.90
#